data_AF-A0A7C9JJW8-F1
#
_entry.id   AF-A0A7C9JJW8-F1
#
_cell.length_a   1.000
_cell.length_b   1.000
_cell.length_c   1.000
_cell.angle_alpha   90.00
_cell.angle_beta   90.00
_cell.angle_gamma   90.00
#
_symmetry.space_group_name_H-M   'P 1'
#
loop_
_entity.id
_entity.type
_entity.pdbx_description
1 polymer ?
#
loop_
_entity_poly.entity_id
_entity_poly.type
_entity_poly.pdbx_seq_one_letter_code
_entity_poly.pdbx_strand_id
1 'polypeptide(L)'
;MFKLILWIIFLLLVVFFVVFNVEPKVTVHLLPGVALENIPLALVIIVSFVLGLLFGLSFSLVQMLKRSLRKGSQDEPKQDKQNISTP
;
A
#
# COMPACT_ATOMS: atom_id res chain seq x y z
N MET A 1 2.57 19.72 -23.64
CA MET A 1 3.19 18.99 -22.51
C MET A 1 3.81 19.90 -21.46
N PHE A 2 4.59 20.93 -21.82
CA PHE A 2 5.24 21.85 -20.86
C PHE A 2 4.30 22.49 -19.83
N LYS A 3 3.08 22.90 -20.23
CA LYS A 3 2.07 23.44 -19.30
C LYS A 3 1.67 22.44 -18.21
N LEU A 4 1.62 21.15 -18.53
CA LEU A 4 1.27 20.08 -17.58
C LEU A 4 2.41 19.85 -16.58
N ILE A 5 3.65 19.77 -17.06
CA ILE A 5 4.84 19.65 -16.21
C ILE A 5 4.92 20.85 -15.25
N LEU A 6 4.71 22.08 -15.74
CA LEU A 6 4.73 23.28 -14.92
C LEU A 6 3.64 23.24 -13.84
N TRP A 7 2.44 22.77 -14.18
CA TRP A 7 1.33 22.65 -13.25
C TRP A 7 1.58 21.60 -12.17
N ILE A 8 2.20 20.46 -12.53
CA ILE A 8 2.63 19.43 -11.59
C ILE A 8 3.68 19.97 -10.61
N ILE A 9 4.69 20.69 -11.13
CA ILE A 9 5.71 21.32 -10.29
C ILE A 9 5.09 22.36 -9.36
N PHE A 10 4.18 23.19 -9.87
CA PHE A 10 3.47 24.18 -9.06
C PHE A 10 2.63 23.52 -7.96
N LEU A 11 1.88 22.47 -8.30
CA LEU A 11 1.11 21.69 -7.32
C LEU A 11 2.01 21.09 -6.23
N LEU A 12 3.14 20.51 -6.61
CA LEU A 12 4.12 19.97 -5.67
C LEU A 12 4.66 21.05 -4.72
N LEU A 13 4.97 22.24 -5.24
CA LEU A 13 5.41 23.37 -4.43
C LEU A 13 4.33 23.84 -3.44
N VAL A 14 3.06 23.89 -3.87
CA VAL A 14 1.95 24.25 -2.98
C VAL A 14 1.79 23.22 -1.87
N VAL A 15 1.79 21.92 -2.20
CA VAL A 15 1.70 20.85 -1.19
C VAL A 15 2.87 20.91 -0.22
N PHE A 16 4.10 21.10 -0.73
CA PHE A 16 5.27 21.31 0.11
C PHE A 16 5.09 22.52 1.03
N PHE A 17 4.71 23.67 0.48
CA PHE A 17 4.50 24.88 1.26
C PHE A 17 3.47 24.68 2.37
N VAL A 18 2.31 24.11 2.06
CA VAL A 18 1.24 23.82 3.03
C VAL A 18 1.76 22.88 4.11
N VAL A 19 2.45 21.80 3.75
CA VAL A 19 3.01 20.87 4.73
C VAL A 19 3.99 21.58 5.66
N PHE A 20 4.90 22.41 5.16
CA PHE A 20 5.95 23.03 5.98
C PHE A 20 5.51 24.30 6.74
N ASN A 21 4.46 24.98 6.29
CA ASN A 21 3.98 26.24 6.89
C ASN A 21 2.69 26.07 7.70
N VAL A 22 2.09 24.88 7.73
CA VAL A 22 0.94 24.61 8.58
C VAL A 22 1.40 24.17 9.98
N GLU A 23 0.96 24.92 10.97
CA GLU A 23 0.90 24.48 12.37
C GLU A 23 -0.36 23.63 12.58
N PRO A 24 -0.35 22.59 13.44
CA PRO A 24 0.62 22.32 14.50
C PRO A 24 1.82 21.46 14.05
N LYS A 25 2.96 21.73 14.70
CA LYS A 25 4.16 20.89 14.64
C LYS A 25 4.17 19.92 15.82
N VAL A 26 4.56 18.68 15.58
CA VAL A 26 4.58 17.62 16.59
C VAL A 26 5.97 16.99 16.68
N THR A 27 6.28 16.47 17.86
CA THR A 27 7.47 15.65 18.09
C THR A 27 7.08 14.19 17.98
N VAL A 28 7.68 13.47 17.03
CA VAL A 28 7.44 12.04 16.81
C VAL A 28 8.60 11.25 17.39
N HIS A 29 8.31 10.43 18.40
CA HIS A 29 9.29 9.50 18.96
C HIS A 29 9.23 8.19 18.18
N LEU A 30 10.25 7.92 17.35
CA LEU A 30 10.33 6.69 16.56
C LEU A 30 10.92 5.54 17.37
N LEU A 31 11.94 5.84 18.19
CA LEU A 31 12.63 4.89 19.04
C LEU A 31 12.99 5.57 20.37
N PRO A 32 13.28 4.83 21.45
CA PRO A 32 13.83 5.40 22.67
C PRO A 32 15.10 6.21 22.35
N GLY A 33 15.08 7.51 22.64
CA GLY A 33 16.19 8.42 22.35
C GLY A 33 16.27 8.97 20.91
N VAL A 34 15.40 8.52 19.98
CA VAL A 34 15.31 9.07 18.62
C VAL A 34 13.97 9.76 18.44
N ALA A 35 13.99 11.08 18.55
CA ALA A 35 12.84 11.95 18.32
C ALA A 35 13.03 12.80 17.07
N LEU A 36 12.00 12.87 16.25
CA LEU A 36 11.88 13.84 15.16
C LEU A 36 11.06 15.02 15.69
N GLU A 37 11.75 16.10 16.01
CA GLU A 37 11.13 17.32 16.50
C GLU A 37 10.65 18.22 15.35
N ASN A 38 9.65 19.06 15.64
CA ASN A 38 9.17 20.10 14.73
C ASN A 38 8.66 19.61 13.36
N ILE A 39 8.18 18.37 13.28
CA ILE A 39 7.59 17.84 12.06
C ILE A 39 6.13 18.27 11.95
N PRO A 40 5.67 18.78 10.79
CA PRO A 40 4.28 19.16 10.61
C PRO A 40 3.36 17.94 10.72
N LEU A 41 2.29 18.07 11.51
CA LEU A 41 1.35 16.99 11.78
C LEU A 41 0.74 16.41 10.50
N ALA A 42 0.44 17.27 9.52
CA ALA A 42 -0.11 16.86 8.23
C ALA A 42 0.80 15.85 7.50
N LEU A 43 2.12 16.03 7.53
CA LEU A 43 3.07 15.08 6.92
C LEU A 43 3.02 13.73 7.62
N VAL A 44 2.98 13.73 8.96
CA VAL A 44 2.92 12.50 9.76
C VAL A 44 1.66 11.71 9.44
N ILE A 45 0.51 12.39 9.32
CA ILE A 45 -0.77 11.76 8.98
C ILE A 45 -0.72 11.17 7.56
N ILE A 46 -0.27 11.94 6.58
CA ILE A 46 -0.20 11.48 5.18
C ILE A 46 0.72 10.25 5.05
N VAL A 47 1.91 10.30 5.64
CA VAL A 47 2.86 9.18 5.58
C VAL A 47 2.29 7.94 6.27
N SER A 48 1.69 8.11 7.44
CA SER A 48 1.05 7.01 8.19
C SER A 48 -0.11 6.38 7.41
N PHE A 49 -0.92 7.21 6.75
CA PHE A 49 -2.03 6.75 5.92
C PHE A 49 -1.54 5.97 4.70
N VAL A 50 -0.53 6.49 3.98
CA VAL A 50 0.06 5.81 2.82
C VAL A 50 0.68 4.47 3.23
N LEU A 51 1.40 4.43 4.35
CA LEU A 51 1.94 3.18 4.89
C LEU A 51 0.83 2.19 5.23
N GLY A 52 -0.22 2.63 5.93
CA GLY A 52 -1.38 1.80 6.26
C GLY A 52 -2.06 1.21 5.02
N LEU A 53 -2.24 2.02 3.97
CA LEU A 53 -2.76 1.55 2.69
C LEU A 53 -1.83 0.53 2.04
N LEU A 54 -0.53 0.78 1.99
CA LEU A 54 0.45 -0.15 1.42
C LEU A 54 0.45 -1.49 2.14
N PHE A 55 0.37 -1.49 3.47
CA PHE A 55 0.24 -2.72 4.25
C PHE A 55 -1.09 -3.44 3.97
N GLY A 56 -2.20 -2.70 3.93
CA GLY A 56 -3.52 -3.27 3.61
C GLY A 56 -3.56 -3.90 2.23
N LEU A 57 -3.01 -3.23 1.22
CA LEU A 57 -2.85 -3.78 -0.13
C LEU A 57 -1.98 -5.02 -0.10
N SER A 58 -0.79 -4.95 0.51
CA SER A 58 0.13 -6.10 0.60
C SER A 58 -0.54 -7.32 1.22
N PHE A 59 -1.29 -7.14 2.31
CA PHE A 59 -2.03 -8.21 2.96
C PHE A 59 -3.14 -8.77 2.08
N SER A 60 -3.87 -7.91 1.37
CA SER A 60 -4.90 -8.31 0.40
C SER A 60 -4.30 -9.16 -0.74
N LEU A 61 -3.16 -8.72 -1.31
CA LEU A 61 -2.45 -9.48 -2.35
C LEU A 61 -2.04 -10.87 -1.85
N VAL A 62 -1.49 -10.98 -0.64
CA VAL A 62 -1.11 -12.27 -0.04
C VAL A 62 -2.32 -13.19 0.11
N GLN A 63 -3.47 -12.66 0.53
CA GLN A 63 -4.70 -13.44 0.61
C GLN A 63 -5.21 -13.90 -0.77
N MET A 64 -5.18 -13.03 -1.78
CA MET A 64 -5.56 -13.38 -3.14
C MET A 64 -4.66 -14.48 -3.70
N LEU A 65 -3.35 -14.37 -3.48
CA LEU A 65 -2.38 -15.39 -3.88
C LEU A 65 -2.69 -16.73 -3.20
N LYS A 66 -2.87 -16.74 -1.87
CA LYS A 66 -3.23 -17.96 -1.12
C LYS A 66 -4.53 -18.60 -1.62
N ARG A 67 -5.54 -17.80 -1.98
CA ARG A 67 -6.81 -18.30 -2.55
C ARG A 67 -6.60 -18.90 -3.94
N SER A 68 -5.77 -18.27 -4.79
CA SER A 68 -5.45 -18.78 -6.12
C SER A 68 -4.71 -20.12 -6.06
N LEU A 69 -3.69 -20.25 -5.21
CA LEU A 69 -2.96 -21.51 -5.00
C LEU A 69 -3.86 -22.65 -4.50
N ARG A 70 -4.82 -22.36 -3.61
CA ARG A 70 -5.77 -23.37 -3.12
C ARG A 70 -6.73 -23.87 -4.20
N LYS A 71 -7.02 -23.06 -5.22
CA LYS A 71 -7.95 -23.41 -6.30
C LYS A 71 -7.29 -24.37 -7.30
N GLY A 72 -5.99 -24.16 -7.61
CA GLY A 72 -5.24 -25.03 -8.52
C GLY A 72 -5.02 -26.47 -8.05
N SER A 73 -5.12 -26.76 -6.75
CA SER A 73 -5.03 -28.15 -6.23
C SER A 73 -6.34 -28.95 -6.26
N GLN A 74 -7.48 -28.34 -6.61
CA GLN A 74 -8.75 -29.09 -6.74
C GLN A 74 -9.11 -29.49 -8.18
N ASP A 75 -8.32 -29.04 -9.17
CA ASP A 75 -8.54 -29.34 -10.59
C ASP A 75 -7.64 -30.51 -11.08
N GLU A 76 -7.26 -31.47 -10.21
CA GLU A 76 -6.77 -32.76 -10.69
C GLU A 76 -7.95 -33.58 -11.24
N PRO A 77 -7.94 -33.92 -12.54
CA PRO A 77 -9.07 -34.57 -13.19
C PRO A 77 -9.21 -36.02 -12.70
N LYS A 78 -10.30 -36.30 -11.97
CA LYS A 78 -10.81 -37.67 -11.77
C LYS A 78 -11.33 -38.25 -13.10
N GLN A 79 -10.48 -38.43 -14.10
CA GLN A 79 -10.87 -38.92 -15.43
C GLN A 79 -10.25 -40.27 -15.80
N ASP A 80 -9.73 -41.05 -14.83
CA ASP A 80 -9.09 -42.36 -15.09
C ASP A 80 -9.81 -43.57 -14.44
N LYS A 81 -11.07 -43.42 -13.97
CA LYS A 81 -11.82 -44.54 -13.35
C LYS A 81 -13.17 -44.86 -14.00
N GLN A 82 -13.32 -44.62 -15.30
CA GLN A 82 -14.58 -44.92 -16.01
C GLN A 82 -14.45 -45.79 -17.27
N ASN A 83 -13.25 -46.31 -17.62
CA ASN A 83 -13.04 -47.07 -18.86
C ASN A 83 -12.49 -48.51 -18.66
N ILE A 84 -12.83 -49.21 -17.58
CA ILE A 84 -12.40 -50.63 -17.39
C ILE A 84 -13.56 -51.58 -17.00
N SER A 85 -14.80 -51.10 -16.88
CA SER A 85 -15.92 -51.97 -16.54
C SER A 85 -17.04 -51.89 -17.56
N THR A 86 -16.84 -52.59 -18.67
CA THR A 86 -17.91 -53.12 -19.52
C THR A 86 -17.65 -54.62 -19.72
N PRO A 87 -18.69 -55.46 -19.56
CA PRO A 87 -18.59 -56.91 -19.37
C PRO A 87 -18.16 -57.69 -20.62
#